data_AF-A0AAE0WSN4-F1
#
_entry.id   AF-A0AAE0WSN4-F1
#
_cell.length_a   1.000
_cell.length_b   1.000
_cell.length_c   1.000
_cell.angle_alpha   90.00
_cell.angle_beta   90.00
_cell.angle_gamma   90.00
#
_symmetry.space_group_name_H-M   'P 1'
#
loop_
_entity.id
_entity.type
_entity.pdbx_description
1 polymer ?
#
loop_
_entity_poly.entity_id
_entity_poly.type
_entity_poly.pdbx_seq_one_letter_code
_entity_poly.pdbx_strand_id
1 'polypeptide(L)'
;MMLDTLPLIQKLRLEHVDEEGYAALRCNWNHCPKVEVVPALNEDDDFWSFDGLYAKAWTKFFPHEDLPTGVTGPCCAQFAVTREAVERWPIAKYEQIRHWMWTVEGVEEVSMKTGLVLEYMWHIIFGKPHYYCPDTEKCWCEKFGMCDLNCERDGWCLGQSWLNPEKNPHMGLSQDIPTGWPEEGQSEPGKGGYFPYDGWWLDPEEILNH
;
A
#
# COMPACT_ATOMS: atom_id res chain seq x y z
N MET A 1 4.53 -5.35 -11.50
CA MET A 1 3.95 -4.15 -12.12
C MET A 1 2.52 -4.21 -11.67
N MET A 2 2.11 -3.24 -10.87
CA MET A 2 0.70 -3.12 -10.48
C MET A 2 -0.06 -3.01 -11.79
N LEU A 3 -1.09 -3.85 -11.99
CA LEU A 3 -2.11 -3.50 -12.97
C LEU A 3 -2.52 -2.05 -12.71
N ASP A 4 -2.83 -1.34 -13.81
CA ASP A 4 -3.39 0.00 -13.76
C ASP A 4 -4.31 0.15 -12.54
N THR A 5 -4.02 1.12 -11.66
CA THR A 5 -4.81 1.35 -10.44
C THR A 5 -6.16 1.99 -10.76
N LEU A 6 -6.34 2.49 -11.98
CA LEU A 6 -7.56 3.14 -12.46
C LEU A 6 -8.84 2.30 -12.21
N PRO A 7 -8.92 1.00 -12.53
CA PRO A 7 -10.14 0.22 -12.34
C PRO A 7 -10.48 0.02 -10.86
N LEU A 8 -9.44 -0.04 -10.01
CA LEU A 8 -9.63 -0.09 -8.57
C LEU A 8 -10.15 1.26 -8.04
N ILE A 9 -9.55 2.37 -8.47
CA ILE A 9 -9.98 3.71 -8.07
C ILE A 9 -11.41 3.99 -8.52
N GLN A 10 -11.80 3.57 -9.72
CA GLN A 10 -13.17 3.70 -10.23
C GLN A 10 -14.20 2.91 -9.39
N LYS A 11 -13.79 1.80 -8.79
CA LYS A 11 -14.64 0.97 -7.93
C LYS A 11 -14.57 1.37 -6.46
N LEU A 12 -13.72 2.33 -6.08
CA LEU A 12 -13.56 2.74 -4.70
C LEU A 12 -14.88 3.30 -4.15
N ARG A 13 -15.42 2.63 -3.13
CA ARG A 13 -16.63 3.03 -2.41
C ARG A 13 -16.30 4.13 -1.42
N LEU A 14 -16.63 5.38 -1.78
CA LEU A 14 -16.38 6.53 -0.92
C LEU A 14 -17.11 6.45 0.43
N GLU A 15 -18.28 5.81 0.48
CA GLU A 15 -19.00 5.54 1.74
C GLU A 15 -18.13 4.80 2.76
N HIS A 16 -17.38 3.78 2.34
CA HIS A 16 -16.44 3.08 3.23
C HIS A 16 -15.28 3.98 3.66
N VAL A 17 -14.79 4.87 2.78
CA VAL A 17 -13.76 5.85 3.15
C VAL A 17 -14.29 6.83 4.18
N ASP A 18 -15.53 7.29 4.02
CA ASP A 18 -16.20 8.21 4.95
C ASP A 18 -16.41 7.57 6.33
N GLU A 19 -16.83 6.30 6.38
CA GLU A 19 -16.99 5.52 7.61
C GLU A 19 -15.65 5.29 8.32
N GLU A 20 -14.61 4.92 7.57
CA GLU A 20 -13.32 4.54 8.15
C GLU A 20 -12.39 5.75 8.40
N GLY A 21 -12.57 6.87 7.71
CA GLY A 21 -11.68 8.05 7.75
C GLY A 21 -10.34 7.87 7.03
N TYR A 22 -9.83 6.64 6.97
CA TYR A 22 -8.62 6.23 6.24
C TYR A 22 -8.82 4.84 5.65
N ALA A 23 -8.55 4.71 4.35
CA ALA A 23 -8.58 3.43 3.65
C ALA A 23 -7.35 3.31 2.75
N ALA A 24 -6.42 2.41 3.12
CA ALA A 24 -5.38 1.97 2.19
C ALA A 24 -6.02 1.31 0.96
N LEU A 25 -5.54 1.63 -0.26
CA LEU A 25 -6.07 1.00 -1.48
C LEU A 25 -5.61 -0.44 -1.65
N ARG A 26 -4.58 -0.84 -0.90
CA ARG A 26 -4.12 -2.22 -0.80
C ARG A 26 -4.99 -3.04 0.16
N CYS A 27 -5.29 -4.26 -0.26
CA CYS A 27 -5.99 -5.27 0.53
C CYS A 27 -5.19 -6.56 0.75
N ASN A 28 -3.96 -6.69 0.21
CA ASN A 28 -3.16 -7.91 0.35
C ASN A 28 -2.31 -7.92 1.63
N TRP A 29 -2.05 -9.12 2.16
CA TRP A 29 -1.26 -9.33 3.37
C TRP A 29 0.17 -9.76 3.09
N ASN A 30 0.89 -9.11 2.16
CA ASN A 30 2.30 -9.49 1.96
C ASN A 30 3.16 -9.23 3.22
N HIS A 31 2.80 -8.21 4.00
CA HIS A 31 3.49 -7.81 5.23
C HIS A 31 2.64 -8.02 6.50
N CYS A 32 1.32 -8.13 6.35
CA CYS A 32 0.40 -8.56 7.42
C CYS A 32 0.35 -10.10 7.51
N PRO A 33 -0.07 -10.69 8.65
CA PRO A 33 -0.22 -10.12 9.98
C PRO A 33 1.12 -10.03 10.74
N LYS A 34 2.26 -10.21 10.07
CA LYS A 34 3.56 -10.09 10.75
C LYS A 34 3.79 -8.63 11.15
N VAL A 35 4.42 -8.41 12.29
CA VAL A 35 4.92 -7.08 12.65
C VAL A 35 6.03 -6.71 11.65
N GLU A 36 5.88 -5.57 10.98
CA GLU A 36 6.88 -5.08 10.03
C GLU A 36 7.93 -4.24 10.75
N VAL A 37 7.51 -3.36 11.67
CA VAL A 37 8.39 -2.44 12.38
C VAL A 37 8.34 -2.74 13.87
N VAL A 38 9.50 -2.83 14.51
CA VAL A 38 9.65 -2.93 15.97
C VAL A 38 10.48 -1.73 16.44
N PRO A 39 9.85 -0.57 16.71
CA PRO A 39 10.59 0.66 16.97
C PRO A 39 11.50 0.57 18.20
N ALA A 40 12.78 0.87 18.02
CA ALA A 40 13.77 0.89 19.09
C ALA A 40 14.78 2.04 18.90
N LEU A 41 14.88 2.95 19.88
CA LEU A 41 15.74 4.15 19.76
C LEU A 41 17.24 3.85 19.66
N ASN A 42 17.67 2.70 20.17
CA ASN A 42 19.07 2.26 20.19
C ASN A 42 19.38 1.26 19.07
N GLU A 43 18.47 1.10 18.09
CA GLU A 43 18.69 0.23 16.94
C GLU A 43 19.45 0.97 15.85
N ASP A 44 20.48 0.30 15.31
CA ASP A 44 21.21 0.75 14.14
C ASP A 44 20.59 0.10 12.89
N ASP A 45 20.11 0.94 11.97
CA ASP A 45 19.43 0.46 10.79
C ASP A 45 20.43 0.08 9.67
N ASP A 46 20.34 -1.15 9.15
CA ASP A 46 21.05 -1.56 7.94
C ASP A 46 20.34 -1.05 6.67
N PHE A 47 20.77 -1.47 5.48
CA PHE A 47 20.17 -0.96 4.23
C PHE A 47 18.65 -1.23 4.11
N TRP A 48 18.15 -2.34 4.66
CA TRP A 48 16.77 -2.80 4.54
C TRP A 48 15.91 -2.50 5.77
N SER A 49 16.52 -2.27 6.94
CA SER A 49 15.81 -1.92 8.17
C SER A 49 15.65 -0.41 8.35
N PHE A 50 14.63 -0.05 9.14
CA PHE A 50 14.28 1.33 9.44
C PHE A 50 13.62 1.49 10.83
N ASP A 51 13.79 0.50 11.72
CA ASP A 51 13.21 0.47 13.07
C ASP A 51 13.74 1.60 13.96
N GLY A 52 15.04 1.86 13.89
CA GLY A 52 15.70 2.93 14.63
C GLY A 52 15.27 4.31 14.14
N LEU A 53 15.22 4.50 12.82
CA LEU A 53 14.73 5.73 12.19
C LEU A 53 13.24 5.95 12.49
N TYR A 54 12.43 4.89 12.48
CA TYR A 54 11.01 4.95 12.83
C TYR A 54 10.84 5.42 14.28
N ALA A 55 11.60 4.85 15.23
CA ALA A 55 11.56 5.28 16.63
C ALA A 55 11.95 6.77 16.79
N LYS A 56 12.98 7.22 16.08
CA LYS A 56 13.39 8.63 16.06
C LYS A 56 12.27 9.52 15.51
N ALA A 57 11.63 9.12 14.41
CA ALA A 57 10.48 9.83 13.84
C ALA A 57 9.30 9.89 14.81
N TRP A 58 8.98 8.77 15.47
CA TRP A 58 7.91 8.66 16.44
C TRP A 58 8.04 9.69 17.55
N THR A 59 9.23 9.80 18.16
CA THR A 59 9.48 10.79 19.22
C THR A 59 9.31 12.25 18.77
N LYS A 60 9.46 12.53 17.47
CA LYS A 60 9.21 13.86 16.91
C LYS A 60 7.73 14.08 16.66
N PHE A 61 7.04 13.12 16.07
CA PHE A 61 5.65 13.28 15.66
C PHE A 61 4.70 13.13 16.86
N PHE A 62 4.95 12.18 17.75
CA PHE A 62 4.10 11.84 18.89
C PHE A 62 4.90 11.94 20.20
N PRO A 63 5.37 13.13 20.59
CA PRO A 63 6.30 13.31 21.73
C PRO A 63 5.71 12.97 23.10
N HIS A 64 4.40 12.73 23.18
CA HIS A 64 3.68 12.39 24.40
C HIS A 64 3.10 10.97 24.38
N GLU A 65 3.44 10.18 23.35
CA GLU A 65 3.00 8.80 23.21
C GLU A 65 4.20 7.86 23.38
N ASP A 66 3.96 6.74 24.07
CA ASP A 66 4.96 5.69 24.20
C ASP A 66 5.27 5.09 22.82
N LEU A 67 6.50 4.60 22.65
CA LEU A 67 6.86 3.85 21.44
C LEU A 67 5.97 2.59 21.34
N PRO A 68 5.38 2.32 20.17
CA PRO A 68 4.59 1.12 20.00
C PRO A 68 5.49 -0.12 20.05
N THR A 69 4.99 -1.22 20.61
CA THR A 69 5.71 -2.49 20.68
C THR A 69 5.86 -3.18 19.32
N GLY A 70 5.11 -2.71 18.32
CA GLY A 70 5.15 -3.20 16.95
C GLY A 70 4.16 -2.44 16.08
N VAL A 71 4.50 -2.26 14.81
CA VAL A 71 3.66 -1.61 13.81
C VAL A 71 3.55 -2.51 12.59
N THR A 72 2.34 -2.62 12.03
CA THR A 72 2.11 -3.29 10.76
C THR A 72 0.81 -2.80 10.12
N GLY A 73 0.78 -2.84 8.80
CA GLY A 73 -0.38 -2.50 7.99
C GLY A 73 -0.12 -2.76 6.51
N PRO A 74 -1.04 -2.38 5.61
CA PRO A 74 -0.83 -2.53 4.19
C PRO A 74 0.39 -1.72 3.75
N CYS A 75 1.31 -2.37 3.03
CA CYS A 75 2.44 -1.67 2.43
C CYS A 75 1.98 -0.76 1.28
N CYS A 76 2.88 0.14 0.89
CA CYS A 76 2.72 1.24 -0.04
C CYS A 76 1.87 2.42 0.48
N ALA A 77 2.24 3.65 0.13
CA ALA A 77 1.55 4.88 0.53
C ALA A 77 0.41 5.31 -0.43
N GLN A 78 -0.42 4.36 -0.88
CA GLN A 78 -1.62 4.65 -1.68
C GLN A 78 -2.88 4.46 -0.84
N PHE A 79 -3.57 5.55 -0.54
CA PHE A 79 -4.73 5.55 0.35
C PHE A 79 -5.72 6.67 0.00
N ALA A 80 -6.96 6.50 0.44
CA ALA A 80 -7.96 7.54 0.50
C ALA A 80 -8.18 7.96 1.97
N VAL A 81 -8.40 9.26 2.17
CA VAL A 81 -8.63 9.86 3.50
C VAL A 81 -9.73 10.90 3.43
N THR A 82 -10.50 11.00 4.50
CA THR A 82 -11.52 12.04 4.62
C THR A 82 -10.89 13.36 5.03
N ARG A 83 -11.62 14.45 4.80
CA ARG A 83 -11.23 15.78 5.29
C ARG A 83 -11.07 15.76 6.81
N GLU A 84 -12.00 15.12 7.52
CA GLU A 84 -12.04 15.04 8.96
C GLU A 84 -10.80 14.32 9.50
N ALA A 85 -10.34 13.26 8.84
CA ALA A 85 -9.13 12.55 9.22
C ALA A 85 -7.87 13.41 9.04
N VAL A 86 -7.82 14.22 7.98
CA VAL A 86 -6.72 15.19 7.74
C VAL A 86 -6.76 16.33 8.76
N GLU A 87 -7.95 16.85 9.08
CA GLU A 87 -8.12 17.97 10.00
C GLU A 87 -7.98 17.57 11.49
N ARG A 88 -7.78 16.27 11.80
CA ARG A 88 -7.41 15.79 13.14
C ARG A 88 -6.13 16.43 13.67
N TRP A 89 -5.23 16.82 12.77
CA TRP A 89 -3.99 17.51 13.13
C TRP A 89 -3.98 18.94 12.58
N PRO A 90 -3.43 19.91 13.32
CA PRO A 90 -3.18 21.23 12.77
C PRO A 90 -2.13 21.15 11.65
N ILE A 91 -2.18 22.08 10.69
CA ILE A 91 -1.22 22.17 9.58
C ILE A 91 0.24 22.08 10.05
N ALA A 92 0.55 22.66 11.21
CA ALA A 92 1.88 22.63 11.83
C ALA A 92 2.43 21.20 12.04
N LYS A 93 1.58 20.19 12.29
CA LYS A 93 1.98 18.77 12.38
C LYS A 93 2.50 18.27 11.02
N TYR A 94 1.79 18.58 9.94
CA TYR A 94 2.18 18.18 8.59
C TYR A 94 3.45 18.91 8.14
N GLU A 95 3.61 20.18 8.50
CA GLU A 95 4.85 20.93 8.29
C GLU A 95 6.02 20.32 9.07
N GLN A 96 5.80 19.90 10.31
CA GLN A 96 6.80 19.21 11.13
C GLN A 96 7.22 17.89 10.49
N ILE A 97 6.26 17.07 10.02
CA ILE A 97 6.54 15.79 9.36
C ILE A 97 7.35 16.03 8.08
N ARG A 98 6.90 16.96 7.22
CA ARG A 98 7.59 17.31 5.98
C ARG A 98 9.00 17.84 6.23
N HIS A 99 9.15 18.72 7.21
CA HIS A 99 10.46 19.27 7.57
C HIS A 99 11.39 18.17 8.07
N TRP A 100 10.91 17.28 8.94
CA TRP A 100 11.69 16.14 9.43
C TRP A 100 12.23 15.31 8.27
N MET A 101 11.40 14.94 7.28
CA MET A 101 11.82 14.15 6.12
C MET A 101 13.00 14.77 5.36
N TRP A 102 13.07 16.10 5.29
CA TRP A 102 14.12 16.81 4.57
C TRP A 102 15.38 17.06 5.40
N THR A 103 15.28 17.01 6.72
CA THR A 103 16.39 17.29 7.63
C THR A 103 16.98 16.03 8.26
N VAL A 104 16.52 14.84 7.87
CA VAL A 104 17.16 13.59 8.30
C VAL A 104 18.57 13.53 7.71
N GLU A 105 19.56 13.47 8.58
CA GLU A 105 20.98 13.34 8.22
C GLU A 105 21.56 12.02 8.77
N GLY A 106 22.69 11.57 8.22
CA GLY A 106 23.42 10.40 8.73
C GLY A 106 22.74 9.06 8.47
N VAL A 107 21.82 9.01 7.50
CA VAL A 107 21.08 7.81 7.10
C VAL A 107 21.40 7.51 5.64
N GLU A 108 21.77 6.26 5.32
CA GLU A 108 21.90 5.83 3.92
C GLU A 108 20.53 5.73 3.25
N GLU A 109 20.44 6.11 1.98
CA GLU A 109 19.19 6.13 1.21
C GLU A 109 18.05 6.89 1.94
N VAL A 110 18.35 8.11 2.42
CA VAL A 110 17.42 8.94 3.22
C VAL A 110 16.01 8.99 2.61
N SER A 111 15.90 9.20 1.30
CA SER A 111 14.60 9.28 0.62
C SER A 111 13.82 7.97 0.70
N MET A 112 14.49 6.82 0.59
CA MET A 112 13.86 5.50 0.70
C MET A 112 13.39 5.27 2.14
N LYS A 113 14.28 5.45 3.12
CA LYS A 113 13.97 5.14 4.51
C LYS A 113 12.91 6.07 5.11
N THR A 114 12.98 7.37 4.83
CA THR A 114 11.93 8.31 5.28
C THR A 114 10.58 8.03 4.62
N GLY A 115 10.59 7.55 3.36
CA GLY A 115 9.40 7.04 2.68
C GLY A 115 8.79 5.82 3.38
N LEU A 116 9.61 4.82 3.73
CA LEU A 116 9.19 3.62 4.47
C LEU A 116 8.64 3.96 5.87
N VAL A 117 9.28 4.88 6.58
CA VAL A 117 8.77 5.37 7.87
C VAL A 117 7.36 5.93 7.72
N LEU A 118 7.12 6.79 6.72
CA LEU A 118 5.79 7.34 6.50
C LEU A 118 4.78 6.33 5.99
N GLU A 119 5.20 5.39 5.14
CA GLU A 119 4.37 4.28 4.68
C GLU A 119 3.71 3.54 5.86
N TYR A 120 4.50 3.21 6.88
CA TYR A 120 4.01 2.57 8.11
C TYR A 120 3.55 3.55 9.20
N MET A 121 3.43 4.85 8.91
CA MET A 121 2.83 5.84 9.82
C MET A 121 1.52 6.42 9.31
N TRP A 122 1.21 6.38 8.01
CA TRP A 122 0.03 7.05 7.46
C TRP A 122 -1.27 6.62 8.14
N HIS A 123 -1.48 5.32 8.27
CA HIS A 123 -2.67 4.78 8.93
C HIS A 123 -2.79 5.31 10.38
N ILE A 124 -1.68 5.42 11.12
CA ILE A 124 -1.63 5.95 12.49
C ILE A 124 -1.91 7.45 12.53
N ILE A 125 -1.27 8.22 11.64
CA ILE A 125 -1.47 9.67 11.51
C ILE A 125 -2.96 9.98 11.29
N PHE A 126 -3.64 9.17 10.49
CA PHE A 126 -5.07 9.29 10.21
C PHE A 126 -5.97 8.53 11.20
N GLY A 127 -5.38 7.99 12.27
CA GLY A 127 -6.06 7.49 13.48
C GLY A 127 -6.57 6.05 13.40
N LYS A 128 -5.88 5.19 12.65
CA LYS A 128 -5.95 3.74 12.77
C LYS A 128 -4.94 3.25 13.81
N PRO A 129 -5.15 2.05 14.41
CA PRO A 129 -4.20 1.48 15.37
C PRO A 129 -2.86 1.12 14.71
N HIS A 130 -1.80 0.98 15.53
CA HIS A 130 -0.46 0.56 15.08
C HIS A 130 -0.47 -0.80 14.35
N TYR A 131 -1.46 -1.63 14.66
CA TYR A 131 -1.67 -2.92 14.03
C TYR A 131 -2.95 -2.85 13.19
N TYR A 132 -2.81 -2.57 11.90
CA TYR A 132 -3.93 -2.34 10.99
C TYR A 132 -3.89 -3.34 9.83
N CYS A 133 -4.34 -4.58 10.07
CA CYS A 133 -4.38 -5.64 9.07
C CYS A 133 -5.82 -6.10 8.82
N PRO A 134 -6.61 -5.39 7.99
CA PRO A 134 -7.97 -5.80 7.68
C PRO A 134 -7.97 -7.09 6.86
N ASP A 135 -8.94 -7.98 7.11
CA ASP A 135 -9.15 -9.19 6.32
C ASP A 135 -9.20 -8.90 4.81
N THR A 136 -8.51 -9.71 4.00
CA THR A 136 -8.36 -9.42 2.56
C THR A 136 -9.66 -9.52 1.79
N GLU A 137 -10.49 -10.54 2.05
CA GLU A 137 -11.78 -10.70 1.37
C GLU A 137 -12.72 -9.54 1.72
N LYS A 138 -12.83 -9.23 3.02
CA LYS A 138 -13.62 -8.09 3.49
C LYS A 138 -13.11 -6.78 2.93
N CYS A 139 -11.81 -6.56 2.92
CA CYS A 139 -11.20 -5.35 2.39
C CYS A 139 -11.60 -5.11 0.92
N TRP A 140 -11.54 -6.15 0.08
CA TRP A 140 -11.95 -6.03 -1.33
C TRP A 140 -13.45 -5.78 -1.49
N CYS A 141 -14.28 -6.47 -0.70
CA CYS A 141 -15.73 -6.30 -0.73
C CYS A 141 -16.16 -4.90 -0.27
N GLU A 142 -15.65 -4.45 0.88
CA GLU A 142 -16.04 -3.18 1.51
C GLU A 142 -15.50 -1.98 0.73
N LYS A 143 -14.23 -2.01 0.31
CA LYS A 143 -13.60 -0.88 -0.40
C LYS A 143 -13.99 -0.81 -1.86
N PHE A 144 -14.17 -1.95 -2.54
CA PHE A 144 -14.28 -2.00 -4.00
C PHE A 144 -15.54 -2.72 -4.52
N GLY A 145 -16.41 -3.21 -3.63
CA GLY A 145 -17.59 -3.98 -4.02
C GLY A 145 -17.27 -5.36 -4.61
N MET A 146 -16.02 -5.83 -4.48
CA MET A 146 -15.57 -7.11 -5.02
C MET A 146 -15.76 -8.21 -3.97
N CYS A 147 -16.99 -8.64 -3.77
CA CYS A 147 -17.35 -9.58 -2.70
C CYS A 147 -17.28 -11.06 -3.11
N ASP A 148 -17.37 -11.35 -4.41
CA ASP A 148 -17.38 -12.72 -4.94
C ASP A 148 -15.97 -13.20 -5.37
N LEU A 149 -14.95 -12.87 -4.58
CA LEU A 149 -13.56 -13.24 -4.88
C LEU A 149 -13.23 -14.66 -4.39
N ASN A 150 -12.43 -15.39 -5.17
CA ASN A 150 -11.86 -16.66 -4.71
C ASN A 150 -10.57 -16.38 -3.89
N CYS A 151 -10.70 -16.39 -2.57
CA CYS A 151 -9.60 -16.19 -1.63
C CYS A 151 -9.19 -17.53 -1.01
N GLU A 152 -8.26 -18.23 -1.67
CA GLU A 152 -7.85 -19.60 -1.30
C GLU A 152 -7.09 -19.67 0.04
N ARG A 153 -6.56 -18.53 0.51
CA ARG A 153 -5.83 -18.41 1.78
C ARG A 153 -5.90 -16.99 2.31
N ASP A 154 -5.68 -16.86 3.61
CA ASP A 154 -5.56 -15.58 4.30
C ASP A 154 -4.58 -14.66 3.57
N GLY A 155 -4.98 -13.42 3.33
CA GLY A 155 -4.11 -12.43 2.73
C GLY A 155 -4.06 -12.38 1.21
N TRP A 156 -4.73 -13.31 0.53
CA TRP A 156 -4.60 -13.49 -0.92
C TRP A 156 -5.93 -13.87 -1.58
N CYS A 157 -6.27 -13.17 -2.66
CA CYS A 157 -7.38 -13.52 -3.54
C CYS A 157 -6.91 -13.61 -4.99
N LEU A 158 -7.43 -14.60 -5.71
CA LEU A 158 -7.09 -14.86 -7.10
C LEU A 158 -7.37 -13.63 -7.97
N GLY A 159 -6.39 -13.25 -8.80
CA GLY A 159 -6.49 -12.08 -9.69
C GLY A 159 -6.25 -10.72 -9.02
N GLN A 160 -6.23 -10.65 -7.69
CA GLN A 160 -6.02 -9.40 -6.93
C GLN A 160 -4.61 -9.27 -6.33
N SER A 161 -3.88 -10.39 -6.20
CA SER A 161 -2.47 -10.39 -5.83
C SER A 161 -1.72 -11.38 -6.71
N TRP A 162 -0.86 -10.86 -7.60
CA TRP A 162 -0.07 -11.68 -8.54
C TRP A 162 1.14 -12.35 -7.88
N LEU A 163 1.50 -11.86 -6.69
CA LEU A 163 2.53 -12.48 -5.86
C LEU A 163 1.94 -13.74 -5.22
N ASN A 164 2.31 -14.89 -5.78
CA ASN A 164 2.12 -16.17 -5.13
C ASN A 164 3.45 -16.52 -4.43
N PRO A 165 3.55 -16.46 -3.08
CA PRO A 165 4.79 -16.78 -2.36
C PRO A 165 5.33 -18.21 -2.58
N GLU A 166 4.50 -19.14 -3.08
CA GLU A 166 4.91 -20.51 -3.42
C GLU A 166 5.33 -20.67 -4.89
N LYS A 167 5.15 -19.63 -5.72
CA LYS A 167 5.61 -19.58 -7.11
C LYS A 167 6.59 -18.42 -7.27
N ASN A 168 7.34 -18.42 -8.37
CA ASN A 168 8.40 -17.44 -8.61
C ASN A 168 7.87 -15.98 -8.38
N PRO A 169 8.53 -15.14 -7.56
CA PRO A 169 8.12 -13.76 -7.27
C PRO A 169 8.02 -12.85 -8.51
N HIS A 170 8.46 -13.35 -9.68
CA HIS A 170 8.34 -12.68 -10.97
C HIS A 170 7.06 -13.02 -11.76
N MET A 171 6.09 -13.75 -11.21
CA MET A 171 4.80 -13.96 -11.90
C MET A 171 4.09 -12.61 -12.15
N GLY A 172 4.11 -12.15 -13.41
CA GLY A 172 3.53 -10.88 -13.86
C GLY A 172 4.49 -9.69 -13.89
N LEU A 173 5.78 -9.92 -13.63
CA LEU A 173 6.84 -8.94 -13.82
C LEU A 173 7.80 -9.51 -14.87
N SER A 174 7.52 -9.25 -16.14
CA SER A 174 8.59 -9.34 -17.14
C SER A 174 9.66 -8.32 -16.72
N GLN A 175 10.87 -8.79 -16.41
CA GLN A 175 11.99 -7.89 -16.11
C GLN A 175 12.38 -7.08 -17.34
N ASP A 176 12.03 -7.60 -18.53
CA ASP A 176 12.27 -6.99 -19.82
C ASP A 176 10.96 -6.63 -20.50
N ILE A 177 10.91 -5.47 -21.14
CA ILE A 177 9.83 -5.11 -22.06
C ILE A 177 9.94 -6.03 -23.29
N PRO A 178 8.89 -6.75 -23.71
CA PRO A 178 8.91 -7.57 -24.91
C PRO A 178 9.37 -6.75 -26.12
N THR A 179 10.22 -7.35 -26.96
CA THR A 179 10.54 -6.79 -28.27
C THR A 179 9.24 -6.54 -29.03
N GLY A 180 9.00 -5.31 -29.49
CA GLY A 180 7.77 -4.95 -30.20
C GLY A 180 6.62 -4.46 -29.31
N TRP A 181 6.83 -4.23 -28.01
CA TRP A 181 5.84 -3.54 -27.18
C TRP A 181 5.68 -2.06 -27.60
N PRO A 182 4.46 -1.49 -27.60
CA PRO A 182 3.20 -2.07 -27.10
C PRO A 182 2.45 -3.00 -28.06
N GLU A 183 2.83 -3.08 -29.34
CA GLU A 183 2.11 -3.87 -30.34
C GLU A 183 2.17 -5.39 -30.11
N GLU A 184 3.22 -5.88 -29.43
CA GLU A 184 3.43 -7.28 -29.08
C GLU A 184 3.57 -7.49 -27.55
N GLY A 185 3.07 -8.63 -27.06
CA GLY A 185 3.19 -9.03 -25.65
C GLY A 185 2.04 -8.57 -24.74
N GLN A 186 1.05 -7.86 -25.27
CA GLN A 186 -0.22 -7.58 -24.58
C GLN A 186 -1.20 -8.77 -24.67
N SER A 187 -1.95 -9.07 -23.60
CA SER A 187 -3.05 -10.04 -23.63
C SER A 187 -4.14 -9.75 -22.60
N GLU A 188 -5.30 -10.37 -22.76
CA GLU A 188 -6.28 -10.50 -21.68
C GLU A 188 -5.67 -11.14 -20.42
N PRO A 189 -6.20 -10.82 -19.22
CA PRO A 189 -5.84 -11.50 -17.98
C PRO A 189 -5.97 -13.03 -18.12
N GLY A 190 -4.90 -13.77 -17.84
CA GLY A 190 -4.89 -15.23 -17.88
C GLY A 190 -4.69 -15.87 -19.27
N LYS A 191 -4.47 -15.08 -20.33
CA LYS A 191 -4.22 -15.57 -21.70
C LYS A 191 -2.74 -15.63 -22.11
N GLY A 192 -1.82 -15.43 -21.17
CA GLY A 192 -0.39 -15.74 -21.36
C GLY A 192 0.48 -14.61 -21.93
N GLY A 193 -0.03 -13.40 -22.10
CA GLY A 193 0.76 -12.20 -22.36
C GLY A 193 1.45 -11.66 -21.10
N TYR A 194 2.44 -10.80 -21.32
CA TYR A 194 3.25 -10.19 -20.26
C TYR A 194 2.58 -8.96 -19.66
N PHE A 195 1.80 -8.24 -20.48
CA PHE A 195 1.12 -7.00 -20.10
C PHE A 195 -0.35 -7.02 -20.52
N PRO A 196 -1.24 -6.31 -19.84
CA PRO A 196 -2.61 -6.10 -20.31
C PRO A 196 -2.65 -5.11 -21.50
N TYR A 197 -3.69 -5.17 -22.33
CA TYR A 197 -3.94 -4.18 -23.40
C TYR A 197 -4.66 -2.93 -22.86
N ASP A 198 -4.57 -1.80 -23.55
CA ASP A 198 -5.26 -0.56 -23.16
C ASP A 198 -6.78 -0.76 -23.14
N GLY A 199 -7.44 -0.44 -22.02
CA GLY A 199 -8.88 -0.66 -21.86
C GLY A 199 -9.28 -2.08 -21.42
N TRP A 200 -8.33 -2.95 -21.04
CA TRP A 200 -8.61 -4.29 -20.50
C TRP A 200 -9.58 -4.34 -19.31
N TRP A 201 -9.78 -3.20 -18.64
CA TRP A 201 -10.67 -3.05 -17.50
C TRP A 201 -12.10 -2.65 -17.86
N LEU A 202 -12.33 -2.26 -19.11
CA LEU A 202 -13.67 -1.98 -19.63
C LEU A 202 -14.40 -3.29 -19.89
N ASP A 203 -15.72 -3.27 -19.78
CA ASP A 203 -16.52 -4.43 -20.19
C ASP A 203 -16.21 -4.76 -21.66
N PRO A 204 -15.90 -6.03 -22.02
CA PRO A 204 -15.73 -6.42 -23.42
C PRO A 204 -16.89 -5.96 -24.34
N GLU A 205 -18.11 -5.81 -23.81
CA GLU A 205 -19.26 -5.27 -24.56
C GLU A 205 -19.21 -3.75 -24.78
N GLU A 206 -18.53 -2.98 -23.91
CA GLU A 206 -18.31 -1.54 -24.10
C GLU A 206 -17.25 -1.23 -25.16
N ILE A 207 -16.24 -2.11 -25.33
CA ILE A 207 -15.15 -1.94 -26.31
C ILE A 207 -15.66 -2.12 -27.75
N LEU A 208 -16.65 -2.99 -27.98
CA LEU A 208 -17.16 -3.28 -29.33
C LEU A 208 -18.02 -2.15 -29.92
N ASN A 209 -18.29 -1.09 -29.16
CA ASN A 209 -19.11 0.05 -29.58
C ASN A 209 -18.33 1.35 -29.84
N HIS A 210 -16.99 1.30 -29.87
CA HIS A 210 -16.12 2.45 -30.14
C HIS A 210 -15.07 2.22 -31.23
#